data_AF-A0A1W2F8Y6-F1
#
_entry.id   AF-A0A1W2F8Y6-F1
#
_cell.length_a   1.000
_cell.length_b   1.000
_cell.length_c   1.000
_cell.angle_alpha   90.00
_cell.angle_beta   90.00
_cell.angle_gamma   90.00
#
_symmetry.space_group_name_H-M   'P 1'
#
loop_
_entity.id
_entity.type
_entity.pdbx_description
1 polymer ?
#
loop_
_entity_poly.entity_id
_entity_poly.type
_entity_poly.pdbx_seq_one_letter_code
_entity_poly.pdbx_strand_id
1 'polypeptide(L)'
;LKNIVTDFYDGTMVYRFKTVVQQTMRQAMYHQTGGYHFTTNTFDKLNGFEFNADSPVNNILFVQPVQTINGNILTINLPEIHVSEDMKFPRKAGSRFLNIAVGMYDLTYGHKTICPVQTIEIPNDSKNDVIPAQELTFEIEPGCLCVSVFSFQFIQKTFSGNQIMNSKGFNPVAVFRAVMVDGVVDKQRTENWQEMTFAQN
;
A
#
# COMPACT_ATOMS: atom_id res chain seq x y z
N LEU A 1 8.26 0.98 5.38
CA LEU A 1 7.93 -0.07 4.40
C LEU A 1 8.56 -1.41 4.75
N LYS A 2 9.71 -1.50 5.45
CA LYS A 2 10.36 -2.78 5.82
C LYS A 2 9.43 -3.82 6.50
N ASN A 3 8.39 -3.40 7.21
CA ASN A 3 7.42 -4.30 7.86
C ASN A 3 6.22 -4.68 6.98
N ILE A 4 6.08 -4.08 5.79
CA ILE A 4 4.91 -4.24 4.89
C ILE A 4 5.36 -4.85 3.56
N VAL A 5 6.46 -4.33 3.03
CA VAL A 5 7.17 -4.82 1.86
C VAL A 5 8.46 -5.39 2.41
N THR A 6 8.47 -6.71 2.58
CA THR A 6 9.71 -7.47 2.75
C THR A 6 10.63 -7.15 1.56
N ASP A 7 11.95 -7.37 1.68
CA ASP A 7 12.91 -7.19 0.56
C ASP A 7 12.72 -8.23 -0.58
N PHE A 8 11.50 -8.75 -0.73
CA PHE A 8 11.06 -9.81 -1.62
C PHE A 8 10.29 -9.29 -2.85
N TYR A 9 10.52 -8.05 -3.27
CA TYR A 9 10.01 -7.58 -4.57
C TYR A 9 10.82 -8.18 -5.73
N ASP A 10 10.19 -8.31 -6.91
CA ASP A 10 10.88 -8.81 -8.09
C ASP A 10 11.93 -7.81 -8.61
N GLY A 11 12.98 -8.29 -9.28
CA GLY A 11 14.12 -7.46 -9.69
C GLY A 11 13.75 -6.31 -10.65
N THR A 12 12.63 -6.42 -11.37
CA THR A 12 12.16 -5.40 -12.31
C THR A 12 11.18 -4.41 -11.68
N MET A 13 10.67 -4.70 -10.48
CA MET A 13 9.68 -3.88 -9.77
C MET A 13 10.07 -2.41 -9.73
N VAL A 14 11.32 -2.12 -9.35
CA VAL A 14 11.82 -0.74 -9.24
C VAL A 14 11.73 -0.01 -10.58
N TYR A 15 12.04 -0.67 -11.69
CA TYR A 15 11.92 -0.08 -13.03
C TYR A 15 10.45 0.15 -13.41
N ARG A 16 9.57 -0.82 -13.17
CA ARG A 16 8.13 -0.70 -13.43
C ARG A 16 7.52 0.46 -12.63
N PHE A 17 7.82 0.52 -11.33
CA PHE A 17 7.32 1.58 -10.44
C PHE A 17 7.85 2.96 -10.85
N LYS A 18 9.18 3.08 -11.08
CA LYS A 18 9.80 4.33 -11.55
C LYS A 18 9.18 4.81 -12.85
N THR A 19 8.88 3.91 -13.78
CA THR A 19 8.25 4.25 -15.05
C THR A 19 6.89 4.89 -14.84
N VAL A 20 6.05 4.29 -13.99
CA VAL A 20 4.71 4.83 -13.67
C VAL A 20 4.83 6.18 -12.97
N VAL A 21 5.70 6.31 -11.96
CA VAL A 21 5.94 7.58 -11.25
C VAL A 21 6.42 8.66 -12.21
N GLN A 22 7.40 8.38 -13.08
CA GLN A 22 7.90 9.35 -14.05
C GLN A 22 6.81 9.80 -15.03
N GLN A 23 5.94 8.88 -15.47
CA GLN A 23 4.79 9.25 -16.31
C GLN A 23 3.82 10.16 -15.58
N THR A 24 3.51 9.86 -14.31
CA THR A 24 2.67 10.70 -13.46
C THR A 24 3.27 12.10 -13.28
N MET A 25 4.55 12.18 -12.92
CA MET A 25 5.23 13.47 -12.73
C MET A 25 5.26 14.30 -14.02
N ARG A 26 5.53 13.68 -15.17
CA ARG A 26 5.49 14.37 -16.47
C ARG A 26 4.10 14.95 -16.78
N GLN A 27 3.03 14.23 -16.44
CA GLN A 27 1.67 14.73 -16.65
C GLN A 27 1.30 15.85 -15.68
N ALA A 28 1.87 15.85 -14.48
CA ALA A 28 1.68 16.89 -13.48
C ALA A 28 2.51 18.15 -13.75
N MET A 29 3.51 18.07 -14.64
CA MET A 29 4.42 19.17 -14.91
C MET A 29 3.71 20.30 -15.67
N TYR A 30 3.71 21.48 -15.08
CA TYR A 30 3.18 22.68 -15.72
C TYR A 30 4.30 23.36 -16.51
N HIS A 31 4.37 23.06 -17.81
CA HIS A 31 5.48 23.45 -18.69
C HIS A 31 5.76 24.96 -18.76
N GLN A 32 4.76 25.81 -18.47
CA GLN A 32 4.92 27.26 -18.52
C GLN A 32 5.64 27.86 -17.31
N THR A 33 5.55 27.22 -16.13
CA THR A 33 6.17 27.72 -14.88
C THR A 33 7.33 26.84 -14.41
N GLY A 34 7.52 25.67 -15.02
CA GLY A 34 8.52 24.69 -14.58
C GLY A 34 8.17 23.99 -13.27
N GLY A 35 7.00 24.27 -12.69
CA GLY A 35 6.50 23.65 -11.47
C GLY A 35 5.64 22.42 -11.73
N TYR A 36 5.21 21.76 -10.65
CA TYR A 36 4.21 20.69 -10.71
C TYR A 36 2.87 21.22 -10.19
N HIS A 37 1.79 20.82 -10.85
CA HIS A 37 0.43 21.04 -10.37
C HIS A 37 -0.21 19.69 -10.05
N PHE A 38 -0.26 19.36 -8.76
CA PHE A 38 -0.88 18.14 -8.29
C PHE A 38 -2.35 18.39 -7.92
N THR A 39 -3.23 17.61 -8.54
CA THR A 39 -4.63 17.40 -8.15
C THR A 39 -4.78 16.10 -7.36
N THR A 40 -5.93 15.91 -6.70
CA THR A 40 -6.32 14.69 -5.97
C THR A 40 -6.05 13.40 -6.77
N ASN A 41 -6.27 13.43 -8.09
CA ASN A 41 -6.22 12.26 -8.98
C ASN A 41 -4.88 12.10 -9.72
N THR A 42 -3.88 12.96 -9.43
CA THR A 42 -2.62 12.96 -10.18
C THR A 42 -1.92 11.60 -10.15
N PHE A 43 -2.01 10.90 -9.02
CA PHE A 43 -1.34 9.63 -8.79
C PHE A 43 -2.21 8.41 -9.09
N ASP A 44 -3.36 8.56 -9.76
CA ASP A 44 -4.29 7.46 -10.02
C ASP A 44 -3.67 6.30 -10.83
N LYS A 45 -2.64 6.58 -11.63
CA LYS A 45 -1.88 5.53 -12.35
C LYS A 45 -1.17 4.54 -11.44
N LEU A 46 -0.95 4.88 -10.18
CA LEU A 46 -0.39 3.97 -9.19
C LEU A 46 -1.45 3.04 -8.59
N ASN A 47 -2.74 3.34 -8.73
CA ASN A 47 -3.81 2.52 -8.18
C ASN A 47 -3.76 1.12 -8.84
N GLY A 48 -3.70 0.07 -8.02
CA GLY A 48 -3.54 -1.31 -8.48
C GLY A 48 -2.12 -1.69 -8.92
N PHE A 49 -1.10 -0.86 -8.66
CA PHE A 49 0.28 -1.24 -8.97
C PHE A 49 0.72 -2.46 -8.16
N GLU A 50 1.08 -3.54 -8.85
CA GLU A 50 1.56 -4.79 -8.25
C GLU A 50 3.09 -4.79 -8.13
N PHE A 51 3.60 -4.92 -6.90
CA PHE A 51 5.04 -4.94 -6.62
C PHE A 51 5.70 -6.23 -7.11
N ASN A 52 4.96 -7.33 -7.18
CA ASN A 52 5.46 -8.62 -7.64
C ASN A 52 4.59 -9.11 -8.80
N ALA A 53 5.14 -9.09 -10.02
CA ALA A 53 4.39 -9.44 -11.22
C ALA A 53 3.89 -10.89 -11.22
N ASP A 54 4.65 -11.82 -10.62
CA ASP A 54 4.33 -13.25 -10.59
C ASP A 54 3.39 -13.64 -9.43
N SER A 55 3.12 -12.72 -8.50
CA SER A 55 2.26 -12.98 -7.35
C SER A 55 1.37 -11.76 -7.04
N PRO A 56 0.50 -11.35 -7.97
CA PRO A 56 -0.31 -10.16 -7.80
C PRO A 56 -1.39 -10.36 -6.72
N VAL A 57 -1.76 -9.28 -6.04
CA VAL A 57 -2.81 -9.29 -5.02
C VAL A 57 -4.16 -9.67 -5.61
N ASN A 58 -4.45 -9.28 -6.85
CA ASN A 58 -5.70 -9.63 -7.53
C ASN A 58 -5.91 -11.14 -7.78
N ASN A 59 -4.88 -11.97 -7.60
CA ASN A 59 -4.99 -13.42 -7.64
C ASN A 59 -5.35 -14.03 -6.27
N ILE A 60 -5.32 -13.21 -5.21
CA ILE A 60 -5.45 -13.63 -3.81
C ILE A 60 -6.66 -13.00 -3.14
N LEU A 61 -7.02 -11.76 -3.47
CA LEU A 61 -8.14 -11.03 -2.87
C LEU A 61 -9.09 -10.59 -3.98
N PHE A 62 -10.35 -11.04 -3.93
CA PHE A 62 -11.37 -10.75 -4.93
C PHE A 62 -12.40 -9.71 -4.47
N VAL A 63 -12.33 -9.27 -3.22
CA VAL A 63 -13.10 -8.11 -2.76
C VAL A 63 -12.41 -6.79 -3.12
N GLN A 64 -13.22 -5.75 -3.28
CA GLN A 64 -12.75 -4.40 -3.57
C GLN A 64 -13.02 -3.47 -2.38
N PRO A 65 -11.99 -3.13 -1.60
CA PRO A 65 -12.13 -2.13 -0.54
C PRO A 65 -12.42 -0.75 -1.13
N VAL A 66 -12.96 0.15 -0.30
CA VAL A 66 -13.23 1.54 -0.69
C VAL A 66 -12.48 2.49 0.23
N GLN A 67 -11.67 3.38 -0.37
CA GLN A 67 -11.00 4.45 0.38
C GLN A 67 -11.79 5.76 0.27
N THR A 68 -12.02 6.40 1.41
CA THR A 68 -12.55 7.76 1.51
C THR A 68 -11.62 8.63 2.35
N ILE A 69 -11.72 9.95 2.16
CA ILE A 69 -11.01 10.94 2.96
C ILE A 69 -12.06 11.94 3.47
N ASN A 70 -12.04 12.21 4.76
CA ASN A 70 -12.85 13.24 5.39
C ASN A 70 -11.96 14.09 6.31
N GLY A 71 -11.62 15.30 5.85
CA GLY A 71 -10.63 16.15 6.49
C GLY A 71 -9.28 15.43 6.60
N ASN A 72 -8.81 15.25 7.84
CA ASN A 72 -7.51 14.65 8.14
C ASN A 72 -7.60 13.14 8.43
N ILE A 73 -8.71 12.49 8.08
CA ILE A 73 -8.90 11.05 8.29
C ILE A 73 -9.08 10.36 6.94
N LEU A 74 -8.21 9.38 6.68
CA LEU A 74 -8.35 8.42 5.59
C LEU A 74 -8.99 7.15 6.15
N THR A 75 -10.11 6.73 5.56
CA THR A 75 -10.80 5.50 5.93
C THR A 75 -10.71 4.50 4.79
N ILE A 76 -10.27 3.28 5.09
CA ILE A 76 -10.36 2.12 4.20
C ILE A 76 -11.49 1.22 4.72
N ASN A 77 -12.56 1.15 3.94
CA ASN A 77 -13.70 0.28 4.20
C ASN A 77 -13.41 -1.08 3.57
N LEU A 78 -13.18 -2.08 4.42
CA LEU A 78 -13.07 -3.46 4.00
C LEU A 78 -14.48 -4.06 4.06
N PRO A 79 -15.05 -4.54 2.95
CA PRO A 79 -16.31 -5.27 2.99
C PRO A 79 -16.14 -6.57 3.78
N GLU A 80 -17.26 -7.22 4.08
CA GLU A 80 -17.24 -8.61 4.53
C GLU A 80 -16.49 -9.47 3.51
N ILE A 81 -15.67 -10.41 3.98
CA ILE A 81 -14.88 -11.31 3.13
C ILE A 81 -15.23 -12.75 3.49
N HIS A 82 -15.80 -13.48 2.53
CA HIS A 82 -16.00 -14.92 2.62
C HIS A 82 -14.69 -15.60 2.21
N VAL A 83 -13.96 -16.15 3.18
CA VAL A 83 -12.56 -16.61 2.97
C VAL A 83 -12.44 -17.67 1.87
N SER A 84 -13.43 -18.56 1.70
CA SER A 84 -13.48 -19.58 0.65
C SER A 84 -13.73 -19.03 -0.76
N GLU A 85 -14.47 -17.93 -0.88
CA GLU A 85 -14.98 -17.41 -2.15
C GLU A 85 -14.11 -16.23 -2.63
N ASP A 86 -13.75 -15.37 -1.69
CA ASP A 86 -13.09 -14.10 -1.95
C ASP A 86 -11.58 -14.15 -1.82
N MET A 87 -11.01 -15.29 -1.39
CA MET A 87 -9.57 -15.42 -1.19
C MET A 87 -8.94 -16.71 -1.72
N LYS A 88 -7.68 -16.62 -2.17
CA LYS A 88 -6.86 -17.78 -2.57
C LYS A 88 -5.50 -17.75 -1.89
N PHE A 89 -5.08 -18.91 -1.39
CA PHE A 89 -3.84 -19.03 -0.61
C PHE A 89 -2.99 -20.23 -1.02
N PRO A 90 -1.68 -20.18 -0.77
CA PRO A 90 -0.83 -21.35 -0.91
C PRO A 90 -1.22 -22.43 0.12
N ARG A 91 -1.35 -23.69 -0.33
CA ARG A 91 -1.86 -24.84 0.46
C ARG A 91 -1.13 -25.12 1.78
N LYS A 92 0.08 -24.58 1.99
CA LYS A 92 0.93 -24.86 3.17
C LYS A 92 0.95 -23.71 4.19
N ALA A 93 0.22 -22.62 3.96
CA ALA A 93 0.18 -21.51 4.91
C ALA A 93 -0.61 -21.92 6.16
N GLY A 94 0.06 -21.91 7.32
CA GLY A 94 -0.53 -22.19 8.62
C GLY A 94 -1.03 -20.95 9.36
N SER A 95 -0.52 -19.76 9.02
CA SER A 95 -1.04 -18.46 9.45
C SER A 95 -0.94 -17.47 8.29
N ARG A 96 -1.89 -16.53 8.23
CA ARG A 96 -2.10 -15.61 7.11
C ARG A 96 -2.49 -14.25 7.65
N PHE A 97 -1.88 -13.20 7.12
CA PHE A 97 -2.16 -11.83 7.54
C PHE A 97 -2.33 -10.93 6.34
N LEU A 98 -3.39 -10.11 6.36
CA LEU A 98 -3.52 -8.94 5.51
C LEU A 98 -2.99 -7.73 6.30
N ASN A 99 -1.95 -7.10 5.78
CA ASN A 99 -1.40 -5.87 6.35
C ASN A 99 -1.79 -4.69 5.47
N ILE A 100 -2.26 -3.63 6.10
CA ILE A 100 -2.65 -2.38 5.47
C ILE A 100 -1.75 -1.28 6.01
N ALA A 101 -1.15 -0.54 5.09
CA ALA A 101 -0.28 0.58 5.44
C ALA A 101 -0.59 1.81 4.59
N VAL A 102 -0.47 2.97 5.22
CA VAL A 102 -0.58 4.27 4.54
C VAL A 102 0.75 4.99 4.71
N GLY A 103 1.44 5.19 3.59
CA GLY A 103 2.61 6.07 3.53
C GLY A 103 2.18 7.50 3.21
N MET A 104 2.74 8.47 3.92
CA MET A 104 2.52 9.90 3.67
C MET A 104 3.79 10.55 3.17
N TYR A 105 3.68 11.34 2.11
CA TYR A 105 4.80 12.01 1.46
C TYR A 105 4.47 13.49 1.29
N ASP A 106 5.23 14.32 2.01
CA ASP A 106 5.29 15.75 1.81
C ASP A 106 6.22 16.03 0.63
N LEU A 107 5.62 16.23 -0.54
CA LEU A 107 6.34 16.51 -1.78
C LEU A 107 6.88 17.95 -1.83
N THR A 108 6.46 18.82 -0.90
CA THR A 108 6.85 20.24 -0.87
C THR A 108 8.17 20.42 -0.12
N TYR A 109 8.27 19.85 1.09
CA TYR A 109 9.47 19.95 1.93
C TYR A 109 10.34 18.70 1.92
N GLY A 110 9.91 17.64 1.21
CA GLY A 110 10.76 16.48 0.99
C GLY A 110 10.76 15.50 2.17
N HIS A 111 9.67 15.40 2.93
CA HIS A 111 9.57 14.51 4.07
C HIS A 111 8.59 13.36 3.85
N LYS A 112 8.74 12.27 4.61
CA LYS A 112 7.85 11.11 4.56
C LYS A 112 7.69 10.43 5.92
N THR A 113 6.51 9.87 6.13
CA THR A 113 6.24 8.98 7.26
C THR A 113 5.32 7.85 6.83
N ILE A 114 5.07 6.92 7.75
CA ILE A 114 4.14 5.81 7.53
C ILE A 114 3.28 5.72 8.78
N CYS A 115 1.96 5.69 8.60
CA CYS A 115 1.03 5.46 9.69
C CYS A 115 1.27 4.07 10.31
N PRO A 116 0.87 3.82 11.57
CA PRO A 116 0.89 2.49 12.14
C PRO A 116 0.22 1.46 11.22
N VAL A 117 0.87 0.31 11.04
CA VAL A 117 0.34 -0.77 10.19
C VAL A 117 -0.84 -1.39 10.90
N GLN A 118 -1.95 -1.57 10.18
CA GLN A 118 -3.09 -2.33 10.66
C GLN A 118 -3.04 -3.74 10.06
N THR A 119 -3.20 -4.76 10.91
CA THR A 119 -3.05 -6.17 10.53
C THR A 119 -4.32 -6.93 10.85
N ILE A 120 -4.84 -7.64 9.85
CA ILE A 120 -5.99 -8.53 9.97
C ILE A 120 -5.48 -9.96 9.84
N GLU A 121 -5.69 -10.77 10.88
CA GLU A 121 -5.45 -12.21 10.81
C GLU A 121 -6.56 -12.86 9.97
N ILE A 122 -6.15 -13.67 9.01
CA ILE A 122 -7.06 -14.39 8.13
C ILE A 122 -7.30 -15.78 8.75
N PRO A 123 -8.57 -16.12 9.04
CA PRO A 123 -8.92 -17.38 9.67
C PRO A 123 -8.45 -18.63 8.92
N ASN A 124 -8.25 -19.72 9.67
CA ASN A 124 -7.67 -20.93 9.13
C ASN A 124 -8.66 -21.89 8.46
N ASP A 125 -9.94 -21.87 8.85
CA ASP A 125 -10.98 -22.80 8.44
C ASP A 125 -11.82 -22.23 7.28
N SER A 126 -11.27 -22.35 6.08
CA SER A 126 -11.78 -21.66 4.90
C SER A 126 -13.25 -21.89 4.54
N LYS A 127 -13.94 -22.96 4.98
CA LYS A 127 -15.24 -23.31 4.38
C LYS A 127 -16.35 -22.32 4.70
N ASN A 128 -16.40 -21.79 5.92
CA ASN A 128 -17.45 -20.87 6.38
C ASN A 128 -16.87 -19.65 7.12
N ASP A 129 -15.55 -19.49 7.15
CA ASP A 129 -14.93 -18.37 7.83
C ASP A 129 -15.21 -17.06 7.09
N VAL A 130 -15.61 -16.06 7.87
CA VAL A 130 -15.93 -14.71 7.42
C VAL A 130 -15.07 -13.72 8.17
N ILE A 131 -14.42 -12.82 7.45
CA ILE A 131 -13.85 -11.62 8.05
C ILE A 131 -14.95 -10.55 8.00
N PRO A 132 -15.42 -10.04 9.14
CA PRO A 132 -16.51 -9.07 9.15
C PRO A 132 -16.07 -7.77 8.47
N ALA A 133 -17.05 -7.09 7.89
CA ALA A 133 -16.86 -5.73 7.39
C ALA A 133 -16.30 -4.83 8.49
N GLN A 134 -15.29 -4.03 8.16
CA GLN A 134 -14.61 -3.18 9.13
C GLN A 134 -14.03 -1.94 8.48
N GLU A 135 -13.90 -0.89 9.29
CA GLU A 135 -13.28 0.37 8.89
C GLU A 135 -11.89 0.45 9.50
N LEU A 136 -10.91 0.75 8.66
CA LEU A 136 -9.53 1.02 9.07
C LEU A 136 -9.26 2.51 8.87
N THR A 137 -9.02 3.23 9.97
CA THR A 137 -8.83 4.69 9.93
C THR A 137 -7.37 5.07 10.15
N PHE A 138 -6.93 6.10 9.43
CA PHE A 138 -5.57 6.61 9.48
C PHE A 138 -5.60 8.14 9.55
N GLU A 139 -4.88 8.71 10.51
CA GLU A 139 -4.64 10.16 10.54
C GLU A 139 -3.66 10.54 9.42
N ILE A 140 -4.04 11.56 8.66
CA ILE A 140 -3.31 12.06 7.50
C ILE A 140 -3.19 13.58 7.52
N GLU A 141 -2.20 14.11 6.80
CA GLU A 141 -1.96 15.55 6.71
C GLU A 141 -2.42 16.14 5.37
N PRO A 142 -3.06 17.32 5.36
CA PRO A 142 -3.41 18.06 4.16
C PRO A 142 -2.21 18.34 3.24
N GLY A 143 -2.43 18.38 1.93
CA GLY A 143 -1.41 18.67 0.93
C GLY A 143 -0.37 17.57 0.72
N CYS A 144 -0.42 16.47 1.49
CA CYS A 144 0.49 15.34 1.34
C CYS A 144 -0.05 14.30 0.35
N LEU A 145 0.86 13.57 -0.30
CA LEU A 145 0.52 12.35 -1.04
C LEU A 145 0.35 11.20 -0.04
N CYS A 146 -0.83 10.58 -0.03
CA CYS A 146 -1.09 9.35 0.71
C CYS A 146 -1.07 8.15 -0.25
N VAL A 147 -0.27 7.13 0.07
CA VAL A 147 -0.19 5.87 -0.68
C VAL A 147 -0.57 4.72 0.24
N SER A 148 -1.76 4.17 0.02
CA SER A 148 -2.29 2.99 0.70
C SER A 148 -1.82 1.72 0.01
N VAL A 149 -1.29 0.78 0.78
CA VAL A 149 -0.70 -0.47 0.30
C VAL A 149 -1.31 -1.64 1.06
N PHE A 150 -1.62 -2.71 0.32
CA PHE A 150 -1.91 -4.02 0.90
C PHE A 150 -0.71 -4.93 0.75
N SER A 151 -0.42 -5.71 1.77
CA SER A 151 0.50 -6.83 1.69
C SER A 151 -0.02 -8.06 2.41
N PHE A 152 0.19 -9.22 1.79
CA PHE A 152 -0.15 -10.50 2.39
C PHE A 152 1.10 -11.14 2.96
N GLN A 153 1.03 -11.55 4.22
CA GLN A 153 2.06 -12.34 4.87
C GLN A 153 1.57 -13.76 5.09
N PHE A 154 2.39 -14.73 4.69
CA PHE A 154 2.12 -16.14 4.81
C PHE A 154 3.17 -16.78 5.70
N ILE A 155 2.74 -17.52 6.71
CA ILE A 155 3.62 -18.24 7.64
C ILE A 155 3.27 -19.72 7.58
N GLN A 156 4.29 -20.55 7.36
CA GLN A 156 4.20 -21.99 7.49
C GLN A 156 4.68 -22.41 8.88
N LYS A 157 3.89 -23.23 9.57
CA LYS A 157 4.34 -23.92 10.78
C LYS A 157 5.19 -25.12 10.39
N THR A 158 6.43 -25.15 10.84
CA THR A 158 7.38 -26.26 10.61
C THR A 158 7.80 -26.87 11.95
N PHE A 159 8.48 -28.01 11.94
CA PHE A 159 9.06 -28.60 13.16
C PHE A 159 10.05 -27.65 13.85
N SER A 160 10.75 -26.81 13.07
CA SER A 160 11.73 -25.83 13.57
C SER A 160 11.09 -24.48 13.95
N GLY A 161 9.77 -24.37 13.95
CA GLY A 161 9.02 -23.15 14.26
C GLY A 161 8.35 -22.50 13.04
N ASN A 162 8.02 -21.22 13.18
CA ASN A 162 7.32 -20.44 12.16
C ASN A 162 8.29 -19.96 11.08
N GLN A 163 8.00 -20.29 9.82
CA GLN A 163 8.77 -19.85 8.67
C GLN A 163 7.92 -18.93 7.78
N ILE A 164 8.44 -17.76 7.42
CA ILE A 164 7.80 -16.87 6.44
C ILE A 164 7.89 -17.52 5.06
N MET A 165 6.76 -17.63 4.37
CA MET A 165 6.67 -18.18 3.01
C MET A 165 6.86 -17.12 1.93
N ASN A 166 6.69 -15.84 2.26
CA ASN A 166 6.98 -14.75 1.32
C ASN A 166 8.42 -14.85 0.81
N SER A 167 8.61 -14.67 -0.49
CA SER A 167 9.89 -14.76 -1.17
C SER A 167 9.87 -13.89 -2.44
N LYS A 168 11.02 -13.70 -3.10
CA LYS A 168 11.08 -12.90 -4.34
C LYS A 168 10.12 -13.38 -5.43
N GLY A 169 9.84 -14.68 -5.49
CA GLY A 169 8.89 -15.27 -6.44
C GLY A 169 7.45 -15.36 -5.93
N PHE A 170 7.19 -15.02 -4.66
CA PHE A 170 5.86 -15.04 -4.08
C PHE A 170 5.76 -14.04 -2.93
N ASN A 171 5.35 -12.81 -3.23
CA ASN A 171 5.18 -11.75 -2.26
C ASN A 171 4.04 -10.80 -2.70
N PRO A 172 2.78 -11.12 -2.36
CA PRO A 172 1.64 -10.35 -2.85
C PRO A 172 1.54 -9.02 -2.14
N VAL A 173 1.84 -7.95 -2.89
CA VAL A 173 1.85 -6.57 -2.42
C VAL A 173 1.39 -5.66 -3.56
N ALA A 174 0.44 -4.79 -3.26
CA ALA A 174 -0.10 -3.84 -4.23
C ALA A 174 -0.34 -2.46 -3.62
N VAL A 175 -0.16 -1.41 -4.42
CA VAL A 175 -0.75 -0.10 -4.13
C VAL A 175 -2.25 -0.23 -4.33
N PHE A 176 -3.01 -0.07 -3.25
CA PHE A 176 -4.46 -0.02 -3.32
C PHE A 176 -4.92 1.32 -3.89
N ARG A 177 -4.43 2.42 -3.32
CA ARG A 177 -4.75 3.78 -3.78
C ARG A 177 -3.64 4.77 -3.48
N ALA A 178 -3.39 5.69 -4.41
CA ALA A 178 -2.52 6.84 -4.22
C ALA A 178 -3.30 8.13 -4.48
N VAL A 179 -3.30 9.05 -3.54
CA VAL A 179 -4.14 10.25 -3.57
C VAL A 179 -3.43 11.44 -2.95
N MET A 180 -3.56 12.62 -3.58
CA MET A 180 -3.17 13.87 -2.93
C MET A 180 -4.30 14.32 -2.01
N VAL A 181 -3.99 14.55 -0.73
CA VAL A 181 -4.95 15.10 0.23
C VAL A 181 -5.14 16.58 -0.07
N ASP A 182 -6.39 17.02 -0.18
CA ASP A 182 -6.70 18.43 -0.43
C ASP A 182 -6.16 19.32 0.71
N GLY A 183 -5.69 20.51 0.36
CA GLY A 183 -5.15 21.49 1.30
C GLY A 183 -3.67 21.79 1.07
N VAL A 184 -3.03 22.38 2.07
CA VAL A 184 -1.63 22.84 2.01
C VAL A 184 -0.86 22.19 3.14
N VAL A 185 0.36 21.77 2.86
CA VAL A 185 1.25 21.18 3.85
C VAL A 185 1.57 22.20 4.93
N ASP A 186 1.37 21.81 6.19
CA ASP A 186 1.94 22.51 7.35
C ASP A 186 3.32 21.94 7.66
N LYS A 187 4.36 22.73 7.38
CA LYS A 187 5.77 22.32 7.60
C LYS A 187 6.04 21.87 9.05
N GLN A 188 5.39 22.49 10.05
CA GLN A 188 5.64 22.14 11.46
C GLN A 188 5.13 20.72 11.79
N ARG A 189 4.15 20.23 11.05
CA ARG A 189 3.63 18.87 11.21
C ARG A 189 4.49 17.81 10.54
N THR A 190 5.19 18.18 9.47
CA THR A 190 6.01 17.24 8.68
C THR A 190 7.51 17.33 8.98
N GLU A 191 8.00 18.35 9.68
CA GLU A 191 9.45 18.57 9.89
C GLU A 191 10.16 17.44 10.63
N ASN A 192 9.45 16.69 11.49
CA ASN A 192 10.02 15.57 12.25
C ASN A 192 9.90 14.23 11.51
N TRP A 193 9.33 14.23 10.31
CA TRP A 193 9.25 13.04 9.48
C TRP A 193 10.62 12.73 8.85
N GLN A 194 10.74 11.54 8.26
CA GLN A 194 12.00 11.15 7.63
C GLN A 194 12.23 11.95 6.35
N GLU A 195 13.43 12.48 6.14
CA GLU A 195 13.80 13.09 4.86
C GLU A 195 13.75 12.07 3.71
N MET A 196 13.26 12.52 2.56
CA MET A 196 13.29 11.78 1.32
C MET A 196 14.67 11.95 0.69
N THR A 197 15.44 10.86 0.68
CA THR A 197 16.70 10.82 -0.06
C THR A 197 16.44 10.56 -1.54
N PHE A 198 16.83 11.51 -2.37
CA PHE A 198 16.87 11.33 -3.82
C PHE A 198 18.29 10.97 -4.20
N ALA A 199 18.52 9.73 -4.64
CA ALA A 199 19.79 9.39 -5.26
C ALA A 199 19.95 10.26 -6.51
N GLN A 200 20.92 11.17 -6.48
CA GLN A 200 21.36 11.87 -7.69
C GLN A 200 22.02 10.80 -8.58
N ASN A 201 21.43 10.57 -9.76
CA ASN A 201 22.07 9.77 -10.80
C ASN A 201 23.17 10.59 -11.46
#